data_AF-A0AA35TA38-F1
#
_entry.id   AF-A0AA35TA38-F1
#
_cell.length_a   1.000
_cell.length_b   1.000
_cell.length_c   1.000
_cell.angle_alpha   90.00
_cell.angle_beta   90.00
_cell.angle_gamma   90.00
#
_symmetry.space_group_name_H-M   'P 1'
#
loop_
_entity.id
_entity.type
_entity.pdbx_description
1 polymer ?
#
loop_
_entity_poly.entity_id
_entity_poly.type
_entity_poly.pdbx_seq_one_letter_code
_entity_poly.pdbx_strand_id
1 'polypeptide(L)'
;MDMPSQALKKVRGDVITSRAWSRLQRELLAQMTGGHLRTFGSLSTSDKLAAVERAVEAVGETAAYARLRAHVATSVDYHFSPLLFQPPGIAQEFSATAEDSSTMPRAHPEADPLAEACSRLLEASPHLKHSLKCALNHPLPHGLRLAAWRALLSRPDVQKDFLVAGKELQPGDESKKEISRRCRHVLGENPVFRELAGSSVALSAMQAVVLYWMQRASGEVLDSELLLSVPFVHVWREELERQVDRSSSSKGEARVIFAEIAAEYVHFMEMLPPSVSSSATESADGMKKFARRVEELLQTEDPQLHQALGKAFKKTGGSPKKDRRAWGNPFHHTLKSILFPHIQKMLVGDVSMDVVCYIWDQCFIGLDVPEYQCLPYFTTVWLLLLRDRLLRAKSVEAVEKALSGHSRSLTILQFQQEMEKTFLSDLSRPLKVKPLPLHPQSSPLLLPSLHPSHRPPRPSHDTHSLLAQRDLSTTGGTAYNELQQRMEEMQQKVEREQRILSHRIREEREHHQKQLEVFRRELEEMRMVQLSA
;
A
#
# COMPACT_ATOMS: atom_id res chain seq x y z
N MET A 1 5.22 8.08 -22.92
CA MET A 1 6.11 6.88 -23.03
C MET A 1 5.74 5.94 -21.91
N ASP A 2 5.59 4.65 -22.18
CA ASP A 2 5.10 3.66 -21.23
C ASP A 2 6.16 3.30 -20.17
N MET A 3 6.14 4.01 -19.03
CA MET A 3 7.10 3.90 -17.92
C MET A 3 7.19 2.48 -17.32
N PRO A 4 6.07 1.76 -17.08
CA PRO A 4 6.10 0.35 -16.66
C PRO A 4 6.85 -0.57 -17.62
N SER A 5 6.65 -0.39 -18.94
CA SER A 5 7.36 -1.16 -19.96
C SER A 5 8.87 -0.91 -19.97
N GLN A 6 9.33 0.29 -19.62
CA GLN A 6 10.76 0.58 -19.46
C GLN A 6 11.32 -0.06 -18.18
N ALA A 7 10.58 -0.05 -17.08
CA ALA A 7 10.97 -0.71 -15.84
C ALA A 7 11.14 -2.24 -16.03
N LEU A 8 10.20 -2.90 -16.71
CA LEU A 8 10.33 -4.33 -17.06
C LEU A 8 11.58 -4.63 -17.89
N LYS A 9 11.92 -3.77 -18.85
CA LYS A 9 13.14 -3.92 -19.66
C LYS A 9 14.40 -3.83 -18.80
N LYS A 10 14.43 -2.91 -17.83
CA LYS A 10 15.54 -2.77 -16.89
C LYS A 10 15.67 -3.98 -15.96
N VAL A 11 14.55 -4.45 -15.38
CA VAL A 11 14.52 -5.68 -14.56
C VAL A 11 15.05 -6.86 -15.36
N ARG A 12 14.57 -7.05 -16.59
CA ARG A 12 15.04 -8.13 -17.47
C ARG A 12 16.54 -8.02 -17.73
N GLY A 13 17.04 -6.82 -18.01
CA GLY A 13 18.48 -6.56 -18.17
C GLY A 13 19.27 -7.00 -16.94
N ASP A 14 18.90 -6.49 -15.77
CA ASP A 14 19.57 -6.77 -14.49
C ASP A 14 19.58 -8.26 -14.14
N VAL A 15 18.49 -8.97 -14.44
CA VAL A 15 18.37 -10.41 -14.19
C VAL A 15 19.29 -11.19 -15.13
N ILE A 16 19.27 -10.91 -16.43
CA ILE A 16 20.08 -11.62 -17.43
C ILE A 16 21.57 -11.41 -17.19
N THR A 17 21.98 -10.20 -16.80
CA THR A 17 23.40 -9.91 -16.48
C THR A 17 23.82 -10.37 -15.10
N SER A 18 22.90 -10.93 -14.29
CA SER A 18 23.20 -11.32 -12.92
C SER A 18 24.05 -12.59 -12.84
N ARG A 19 24.89 -12.64 -11.79
CA ARG A 19 25.60 -13.88 -11.41
C ARG A 19 24.64 -15.00 -11.01
N ALA A 20 23.45 -14.65 -10.51
CA ALA A 20 22.42 -15.62 -10.13
C ALA A 20 21.90 -16.37 -11.37
N TRP A 21 21.62 -15.64 -12.46
CA TRP A 21 21.21 -16.21 -13.75
C TRP A 21 22.30 -17.11 -14.35
N SER A 22 23.53 -16.60 -14.42
CA SER A 22 24.68 -17.38 -14.94
C SER A 22 24.95 -18.66 -14.14
N ARG A 23 24.62 -18.67 -12.84
CA ARG A 23 24.75 -19.86 -12.00
C ARG A 23 23.63 -20.86 -12.24
N LEU A 24 22.39 -20.39 -12.36
CA LEU A 24 21.25 -21.25 -12.71
C LEU A 24 21.46 -21.92 -14.06
N GLN A 25 21.92 -21.16 -15.07
CA GLN A 25 22.23 -21.70 -16.39
C GLN A 25 23.27 -22.82 -16.34
N ARG A 26 24.33 -22.67 -15.52
CA ARG A 26 25.34 -23.71 -15.34
C ARG A 26 24.79 -24.95 -14.65
N GLU A 27 23.96 -24.80 -13.62
CA GLU A 27 23.35 -25.92 -12.92
C GLU A 27 22.33 -26.65 -13.81
N LEU A 28 21.53 -25.91 -14.58
CA LEU A 28 20.60 -26.48 -15.56
C LEU A 28 21.34 -27.22 -16.69
N LEU A 29 22.44 -26.66 -17.19
CA LEU A 29 23.30 -27.34 -18.16
C LEU A 29 23.91 -28.61 -17.56
N ALA A 30 24.40 -28.55 -16.31
CA ALA A 30 24.96 -29.70 -15.62
C ALA A 30 23.92 -30.83 -15.43
N GLN A 31 22.67 -30.52 -15.13
CA GLN A 31 21.58 -31.51 -15.04
C GLN A 31 21.27 -32.14 -16.39
N MET A 32 21.25 -31.33 -17.46
CA MET A 32 21.04 -31.84 -18.82
C MET A 32 22.19 -32.71 -19.32
N THR A 33 23.44 -32.44 -18.88
CA THR A 33 24.63 -33.23 -19.28
C THR A 33 24.95 -34.39 -18.35
N GLY A 34 24.48 -34.34 -17.09
CA GLY A 34 24.77 -35.34 -16.05
C GLY A 34 23.84 -36.56 -16.10
N GLY A 35 22.62 -36.42 -16.61
CA GLY A 35 21.84 -37.57 -17.07
C GLY A 35 22.48 -38.13 -18.33
N HIS A 36 22.58 -39.45 -18.48
CA HIS A 36 23.18 -40.16 -19.64
C HIS A 36 22.47 -39.93 -21.00
N LEU A 37 22.16 -38.69 -21.35
CA LEU A 37 21.64 -38.30 -22.64
C LEU A 37 22.83 -38.29 -23.61
N ARG A 38 22.98 -39.37 -24.37
CA ARG A 38 23.78 -39.36 -25.60
C ARG A 38 23.38 -38.13 -26.39
N THR A 39 24.33 -37.21 -26.55
CA THR A 39 24.27 -35.99 -27.39
C THR A 39 22.84 -35.49 -27.62
N PHE A 40 22.42 -34.47 -26.86
CA PHE A 40 21.09 -33.82 -26.93
C PHE A 40 20.55 -33.64 -28.38
N GLY A 41 21.44 -33.51 -29.38
CA GLY A 41 21.12 -33.50 -30.81
C GLY A 41 20.37 -34.72 -31.36
N SER A 42 20.57 -35.94 -30.83
CA SER A 42 19.96 -37.20 -31.32
C SER A 42 18.58 -37.52 -30.71
N LEU A 43 18.09 -36.71 -29.78
CA LEU A 43 16.81 -36.90 -29.13
C LEU A 43 15.65 -36.37 -30.01
N SER A 44 14.49 -37.06 -29.93
CA SER A 44 13.25 -36.54 -30.49
C SER A 44 12.84 -35.23 -29.79
N THR A 45 11.99 -34.42 -30.43
CA THR A 45 11.50 -33.16 -29.83
C THR A 45 10.80 -33.40 -28.49
N SER A 46 10.07 -34.52 -28.36
CA SER A 46 9.38 -34.89 -27.13
C SER A 46 10.36 -35.27 -26.02
N ASP A 47 11.44 -35.98 -26.35
CA ASP A 47 12.45 -36.39 -25.36
C ASP A 47 13.30 -35.21 -24.89
N LYS A 48 13.54 -34.22 -25.79
CA LYS A 48 14.19 -32.95 -25.44
C LYS A 48 13.34 -32.17 -24.45
N LEU A 49 12.02 -32.06 -24.69
CA LEU A 49 11.08 -31.42 -23.77
C LEU A 49 11.07 -32.12 -22.41
N ALA A 50 10.93 -33.45 -22.38
CA ALA A 50 10.93 -34.23 -21.13
C ALA A 50 12.25 -34.14 -20.36
N ALA A 51 13.38 -34.00 -21.06
CA ALA A 51 14.69 -33.78 -20.44
C ALA A 51 14.83 -32.37 -19.85
N VAL A 52 14.32 -31.34 -20.55
CA VAL A 52 14.29 -29.96 -20.05
C VAL A 52 13.35 -29.86 -18.85
N GLU A 53 12.16 -30.44 -18.90
CA GLU A 53 11.20 -30.45 -17.80
C GLU A 53 11.80 -31.08 -16.54
N ARG A 54 12.42 -32.25 -16.65
CA ARG A 54 13.14 -32.88 -15.52
C ARG A 54 14.28 -32.02 -14.99
N ALA A 55 15.05 -31.38 -15.87
CA ALA A 55 16.14 -30.49 -15.44
C ALA A 55 15.59 -29.23 -14.74
N VAL A 56 14.47 -28.68 -15.21
CA VAL A 56 13.79 -27.52 -14.59
C VAL A 56 13.22 -27.89 -13.23
N GLU A 57 12.55 -29.04 -13.09
CA GLU A 57 12.06 -29.56 -11.80
C GLU A 57 13.21 -29.75 -10.81
N ALA A 58 14.27 -30.46 -11.23
CA ALA A 58 15.45 -30.69 -10.39
C ALA A 58 16.14 -29.39 -9.95
N VAL A 59 16.16 -28.38 -10.83
CA VAL A 59 16.74 -27.07 -10.53
C VAL A 59 15.80 -26.21 -9.67
N GLY A 60 14.48 -26.40 -9.76
CA GLY A 60 13.47 -25.63 -9.02
C GLY A 60 13.61 -25.71 -7.50
N GLU A 61 14.21 -26.77 -6.98
CA GLU A 61 14.46 -26.96 -5.54
C GLU A 61 15.86 -26.50 -5.10
N THR A 62 16.70 -26.03 -6.03
CA THR A 62 18.09 -25.68 -5.74
C THR A 62 18.26 -24.29 -5.13
N ALA A 63 19.38 -24.11 -4.42
CA ALA A 63 19.80 -22.81 -3.93
C ALA A 63 20.08 -21.80 -5.05
N ALA A 64 20.43 -22.23 -6.28
CA ALA A 64 20.62 -21.31 -7.40
C ALA A 64 19.30 -20.72 -7.88
N TYR A 65 18.24 -21.53 -7.98
CA TYR A 65 16.91 -21.05 -8.33
C TYR A 65 16.36 -20.11 -7.26
N ALA A 66 16.49 -20.45 -5.97
CA ALA A 66 16.10 -19.59 -4.87
C ALA A 66 16.82 -18.22 -4.91
N ARG A 67 18.12 -18.19 -5.25
CA ARG A 67 18.90 -16.95 -5.42
C ARG A 67 18.45 -16.14 -6.63
N LEU A 68 18.16 -16.77 -7.77
CA LEU A 68 17.64 -16.07 -8.93
C LEU A 68 16.28 -15.44 -8.62
N ARG A 69 15.36 -16.20 -7.99
CA ARG A 69 14.06 -15.69 -7.57
C ARG A 69 14.18 -14.48 -6.65
N ALA A 70 15.10 -14.53 -5.67
CA ALA A 70 15.38 -13.40 -4.80
C ALA A 70 15.94 -12.18 -5.56
N HIS A 71 16.84 -12.40 -6.53
CA HIS A 71 17.41 -11.34 -7.36
C HIS A 71 16.35 -10.69 -8.27
N VAL A 72 15.48 -11.49 -8.88
CA VAL A 72 14.33 -11.00 -9.66
C VAL A 72 13.44 -10.13 -8.79
N ALA A 73 13.05 -10.61 -7.60
CA ALA A 73 12.22 -9.83 -6.66
C ALA A 73 12.89 -8.49 -6.29
N THR A 74 14.18 -8.52 -5.92
CA THR A 74 14.91 -7.29 -5.56
C THR A 74 15.03 -6.31 -6.73
N SER A 75 15.21 -6.82 -7.95
CA SER A 75 15.28 -5.98 -9.15
C SER A 75 13.93 -5.38 -9.50
N VAL A 76 12.84 -6.15 -9.37
CA VAL A 76 11.47 -5.64 -9.51
C VAL A 76 11.23 -4.52 -8.49
N ASP A 77 11.49 -4.77 -7.21
CA ASP A 77 11.31 -3.76 -6.15
C ASP A 77 12.10 -2.48 -6.48
N TYR A 78 13.36 -2.61 -6.88
CA TYR A 78 14.21 -1.46 -7.21
C TYR A 78 13.66 -0.58 -8.34
N HIS A 79 13.09 -1.19 -9.39
CA HIS A 79 12.60 -0.43 -10.55
C HIS A 79 11.13 0.00 -10.43
N PHE A 80 10.31 -0.73 -9.67
CA PHE A 80 8.86 -0.47 -9.58
C PHE A 80 8.43 0.27 -8.31
N SER A 81 9.10 0.09 -7.17
CA SER A 81 8.77 0.83 -5.95
C SER A 81 8.82 2.36 -6.12
N PRO A 82 9.80 2.95 -6.85
CA PRO A 82 9.82 4.39 -7.10
C PRO A 82 8.66 4.88 -7.97
N LEU A 83 8.07 4.02 -8.79
CA LEU A 83 6.95 4.37 -9.67
C LEU A 83 5.63 4.31 -8.89
N LEU A 84 5.48 3.31 -8.01
CA LEU A 84 4.28 3.12 -7.17
C LEU A 84 4.15 4.13 -6.04
N PHE A 85 5.27 4.48 -5.39
CA PHE A 85 5.26 5.21 -4.11
C PHE A 85 5.84 6.62 -4.22
N GLN A 86 5.97 7.15 -5.44
CA GLN A 86 6.49 8.50 -5.64
C GLN A 86 5.54 9.53 -5.00
N PRO A 87 6.06 10.49 -4.19
CA PRO A 87 5.21 11.51 -3.59
C PRO A 87 4.61 12.40 -4.69
N PRO A 88 3.30 12.72 -4.64
CA PRO A 88 2.63 13.54 -5.66
C PRO A 88 3.15 14.99 -5.80
N GLY A 89 4.13 15.42 -4.99
CA GLY A 89 4.75 16.74 -5.08
C GLY A 89 5.96 16.86 -6.03
N ILE A 90 6.67 15.77 -6.32
CA ILE A 90 7.91 15.84 -7.14
C ILE A 90 7.58 15.93 -8.64
N ALA A 91 6.42 15.42 -9.06
CA ALA A 91 5.96 15.53 -10.44
C ALA A 91 5.47 16.95 -10.80
N GLN A 92 5.03 17.75 -9.83
CA GLN A 92 4.51 19.11 -10.08
C GLN A 92 5.59 20.18 -10.17
N GLU A 93 6.71 20.06 -9.43
CA GLU A 93 7.75 21.10 -9.43
C GLU A 93 8.58 21.13 -10.73
N PHE A 94 8.70 20.02 -11.46
CA PHE A 94 9.40 20.00 -12.75
C PHE A 94 8.57 20.48 -13.95
N SER A 95 7.27 20.73 -13.76
CA SER A 95 6.37 21.25 -14.80
C SER A 95 6.17 22.77 -14.71
N ALA A 96 6.51 23.38 -13.57
CA ALA A 96 6.21 24.77 -13.27
C ALA A 96 7.19 25.82 -13.86
N THR A 97 8.09 25.42 -14.78
CA THR A 97 8.95 26.38 -15.51
C THR A 97 8.43 26.73 -16.91
N ALA A 98 7.18 26.38 -17.24
CA ALA A 98 6.49 26.91 -18.41
C ALA A 98 5.52 28.01 -17.96
N GLU A 99 6.00 29.25 -18.00
CA GLU A 99 5.15 30.45 -17.93
C GLU A 99 4.14 30.47 -19.10
N ASP A 100 3.01 31.12 -18.85
CA ASP A 100 1.92 31.45 -19.78
C ASP A 100 0.96 30.32 -20.19
N SER A 101 -0.12 30.15 -19.43
CA SER A 101 -1.48 30.48 -19.90
C SER A 101 -2.55 29.92 -18.97
N SER A 102 -3.40 30.83 -18.51
CA SER A 102 -4.67 30.56 -17.84
C SER A 102 -5.63 29.86 -18.81
N THR A 103 -5.64 28.54 -18.83
CA THR A 103 -6.78 27.64 -19.16
C THR A 103 -6.24 26.22 -19.37
N MET A 104 -5.85 25.55 -18.28
CA MET A 104 -5.67 24.10 -18.33
C MET A 104 -6.90 23.41 -17.72
N PRO A 105 -7.53 22.46 -18.43
CA PRO A 105 -8.53 21.59 -17.83
C PRO A 105 -7.87 20.88 -16.64
N ARG A 106 -8.60 20.71 -15.53
CA ARG A 106 -8.21 19.79 -14.46
C ARG A 106 -7.93 18.44 -15.10
N ALA A 107 -6.66 18.11 -15.33
CA ALA A 107 -6.27 16.78 -15.73
C ALA A 107 -6.73 15.88 -14.58
N HIS A 108 -7.73 15.03 -14.86
CA HIS A 108 -7.99 13.88 -14.00
C HIS A 108 -6.64 13.18 -13.80
N PRO A 109 -6.26 12.81 -12.56
CA PRO A 109 -5.06 12.02 -12.36
C PRO A 109 -5.28 10.73 -13.16
N GLU A 110 -4.58 10.60 -14.29
CA GLU A 110 -4.60 9.37 -15.07
C GLU A 110 -4.19 8.25 -14.11
N ALA A 111 -5.06 7.26 -13.96
CA ALA A 111 -4.85 6.16 -13.04
C ALA A 111 -3.46 5.55 -13.29
N ASP A 112 -2.61 5.52 -12.26
CA ASP A 112 -1.29 4.91 -12.35
C ASP A 112 -1.46 3.45 -12.83
N PRO A 113 -1.05 3.11 -14.07
CA PRO A 113 -1.26 1.77 -14.63
C PRO A 113 -0.63 0.67 -13.77
N LEU A 114 0.41 1.02 -13.02
CA LEU A 114 1.09 0.11 -12.12
C LEU A 114 0.30 -0.11 -10.84
N ALA A 115 -0.24 0.96 -10.23
CA ALA A 115 -1.14 0.84 -9.09
C ALA A 115 -2.38 0.01 -9.46
N GLU A 116 -2.96 0.24 -10.65
CA GLU A 116 -4.09 -0.54 -11.16
C GLU A 116 -3.74 -2.02 -11.36
N ALA A 117 -2.56 -2.32 -11.90
CA ALA A 117 -2.10 -3.70 -12.05
C ALA A 117 -1.90 -4.37 -10.68
N CYS A 118 -1.33 -3.66 -9.69
CA CYS A 118 -1.19 -4.16 -8.32
C CYS A 118 -2.55 -4.39 -7.66
N SER A 119 -3.53 -3.49 -7.85
CA SER A 119 -4.90 -3.64 -7.36
C SER A 119 -5.53 -4.91 -7.91
N ARG A 120 -5.52 -5.09 -9.24
CA ARG A 120 -6.09 -6.28 -9.89
C ARG A 120 -5.40 -7.57 -9.46
N LEU A 121 -4.08 -7.53 -9.29
CA LEU A 121 -3.34 -8.69 -8.80
C LEU A 121 -3.76 -9.04 -7.37
N LEU A 122 -3.93 -8.05 -6.51
CA LEU A 122 -4.37 -8.27 -5.14
C LEU A 122 -5.82 -8.76 -5.06
N GLU A 123 -6.72 -8.24 -5.90
CA GLU A 123 -8.11 -8.71 -6.03
C GLU A 123 -8.18 -10.16 -6.54
N ALA A 124 -7.38 -10.49 -7.56
CA ALA A 124 -7.30 -11.85 -8.10
C ALA A 124 -6.60 -12.83 -7.14
N SER A 125 -5.75 -12.34 -6.25
CA SER A 125 -4.95 -13.13 -5.32
C SER A 125 -4.87 -12.50 -3.93
N PRO A 126 -5.96 -12.55 -3.12
CA PRO A 126 -6.03 -11.86 -1.82
C PRO A 126 -4.99 -12.33 -0.79
N HIS A 127 -4.46 -13.55 -0.95
CA HIS A 127 -3.37 -14.07 -0.12
C HIS A 127 -2.07 -13.25 -0.23
N LEU A 128 -1.91 -12.45 -1.29
CA LEU A 128 -0.80 -11.53 -1.47
C LEU A 128 -0.85 -10.32 -0.53
N LYS A 129 -1.92 -10.14 0.26
CA LYS A 129 -2.06 -9.04 1.23
C LYS A 129 -0.88 -8.90 2.20
N HIS A 130 -0.19 -9.99 2.55
CA HIS A 130 1.00 -9.92 3.40
C HIS A 130 2.16 -9.15 2.73
N SER A 131 2.19 -9.09 1.40
CA SER A 131 3.19 -8.34 0.64
C SER A 131 3.01 -6.83 0.82
N LEU A 132 1.82 -6.35 1.22
CA LEU A 132 1.57 -4.93 1.49
C LEU A 132 2.45 -4.38 2.62
N LYS A 133 3.04 -5.24 3.46
CA LYS A 133 4.03 -4.85 4.47
C LYS A 133 5.26 -4.18 3.86
N CYS A 134 5.56 -4.39 2.57
CA CYS A 134 6.64 -3.68 1.88
C CYS A 134 6.34 -2.17 1.73
N ALA A 135 5.07 -1.77 1.74
CA ALA A 135 4.62 -0.38 1.70
C ALA A 135 4.67 0.32 3.08
N LEU A 136 5.42 -0.24 4.05
CA LEU A 136 5.66 0.41 5.33
C LEU A 136 6.24 1.81 5.11
N ASN A 137 5.61 2.81 5.70
CA ASN A 137 5.92 4.24 5.58
C ASN A 137 5.75 4.81 4.15
N HIS A 138 4.96 4.15 3.29
CA HIS A 138 4.62 4.64 1.94
C HIS A 138 3.10 4.82 1.78
N PRO A 139 2.63 5.92 1.17
CA PRO A 139 1.22 6.09 0.87
C PRO A 139 0.78 5.11 -0.22
N LEU A 140 -0.38 4.49 -0.03
CA LEU A 140 -1.00 3.71 -1.08
C LEU A 140 -1.71 4.63 -2.08
N PRO A 141 -1.55 4.45 -3.40
CA PRO A 141 -2.42 5.06 -4.40
C PRO A 141 -3.89 4.65 -4.17
N HIS A 142 -4.84 5.49 -4.55
CA HIS A 142 -6.27 5.31 -4.21
C HIS A 142 -6.82 3.92 -4.59
N GLY A 143 -6.64 3.48 -5.84
CA GLY A 143 -7.11 2.15 -6.28
C GLY A 143 -6.46 1.00 -5.50
N LEU A 144 -5.15 1.10 -5.23
CA LEU A 144 -4.43 0.09 -4.44
C LEU A 144 -4.87 0.10 -2.98
N ARG A 145 -5.18 1.27 -2.42
CA ARG A 145 -5.74 1.40 -1.06
C ARG A 145 -7.08 0.68 -0.96
N LEU A 146 -8.00 0.91 -1.89
CA LEU A 146 -9.29 0.23 -1.93
C LEU A 146 -9.12 -1.29 -1.98
N ALA A 147 -8.28 -1.80 -2.89
CA ALA A 147 -7.98 -3.23 -2.98
C ALA A 147 -7.32 -3.78 -1.70
N ALA A 148 -6.40 -3.02 -1.10
CA ALA A 148 -5.71 -3.38 0.14
C ALA A 148 -6.66 -3.47 1.33
N TRP A 149 -7.53 -2.48 1.52
CA TRP A 149 -8.50 -2.44 2.62
C TRP A 149 -9.49 -3.59 2.48
N ARG A 150 -10.02 -3.86 1.27
CA ARG A 150 -10.83 -5.05 1.01
C ARG A 150 -10.11 -6.33 1.39
N ALA A 151 -8.87 -6.53 0.94
CA ALA A 151 -8.13 -7.76 1.20
C ALA A 151 -7.78 -7.96 2.70
N LEU A 152 -7.53 -6.86 3.42
CA LEU A 152 -7.16 -6.87 4.83
C LEU A 152 -8.36 -6.96 5.77
N LEU A 153 -9.49 -6.33 5.43
CA LEU A 153 -10.66 -6.14 6.31
C LEU A 153 -11.92 -6.91 5.86
N SER A 154 -11.88 -7.64 4.74
CA SER A 154 -13.04 -8.35 4.21
C SER A 154 -13.67 -9.32 5.23
N ARG A 155 -14.99 -9.20 5.39
CA ARG A 155 -15.84 -10.07 6.21
C ARG A 155 -17.08 -10.52 5.43
N PRO A 156 -17.00 -11.64 4.68
CA PRO A 156 -18.12 -12.11 3.85
C PRO A 156 -19.39 -12.46 4.65
N ASP A 157 -19.21 -12.87 5.91
CA ASP A 157 -20.30 -13.09 6.86
C ASP A 157 -21.08 -11.80 7.11
N VAL A 158 -20.37 -10.70 7.40
CA VAL A 158 -20.98 -9.38 7.64
C VAL A 158 -21.66 -8.85 6.39
N GLN A 159 -21.05 -9.03 5.21
CA GLN A 159 -21.65 -8.61 3.94
C GLN A 159 -23.01 -9.29 3.71
N LYS A 160 -23.07 -10.61 3.91
CA LYS A 160 -24.30 -11.39 3.76
C LYS A 160 -25.36 -10.94 4.77
N ASP A 161 -24.97 -10.78 6.03
CA ASP A 161 -25.87 -10.36 7.10
C ASP A 161 -26.43 -8.94 6.86
N PHE A 162 -25.59 -8.02 6.38
CA PHE A 162 -25.99 -6.66 6.02
C PHE A 162 -27.04 -6.64 4.90
N LEU A 163 -26.84 -7.44 3.85
CA LEU A 163 -27.78 -7.51 2.73
C LEU A 163 -29.16 -8.04 3.15
N VAL A 164 -29.20 -8.96 4.13
CA VAL A 164 -30.45 -9.46 4.73
C VAL A 164 -31.10 -8.38 5.60
N ALA A 165 -30.33 -7.66 6.41
CA ALA A 165 -30.81 -6.62 7.32
C ALA A 165 -31.37 -5.37 6.60
N GLY A 166 -31.13 -5.20 5.30
CA GLY A 166 -31.36 -3.94 4.58
C GLY A 166 -32.79 -3.36 4.61
N LYS A 167 -33.82 -4.09 5.04
CA LYS A 167 -35.17 -3.52 5.26
C LYS A 167 -35.30 -2.79 6.61
N GLU A 168 -34.55 -3.21 7.62
CA GLU A 168 -34.60 -2.69 8.99
C GLU A 168 -33.73 -1.44 9.19
N LEU A 169 -32.77 -1.24 8.29
CA LEU A 169 -31.80 -0.13 8.31
C LEU A 169 -32.38 1.22 7.81
N GLN A 170 -33.70 1.31 7.57
CA GLN A 170 -34.35 2.56 7.20
C GLN A 170 -34.64 3.41 8.46
N PRO A 171 -34.55 4.75 8.38
CA PRO A 171 -34.80 5.65 9.50
C PRO A 171 -36.30 5.74 9.83
N GLY A 172 -36.85 4.68 10.40
CA GLY A 172 -38.23 4.63 10.92
C GLY A 172 -38.33 5.17 12.34
N ASP A 173 -37.34 4.86 13.18
CA ASP A 173 -37.33 5.17 14.62
C ASP A 173 -36.58 6.48 14.93
N GLU A 174 -36.93 7.17 16.03
CA GLU A 174 -36.30 8.45 16.41
C GLU A 174 -34.77 8.34 16.57
N SER A 175 -34.26 7.26 17.17
CA SER A 175 -32.82 7.02 17.26
C SER A 175 -32.15 6.92 15.88
N LYS A 176 -32.81 6.30 14.90
CA LYS A 176 -32.29 6.17 13.52
C LYS A 176 -32.32 7.51 12.78
N LYS A 177 -33.34 8.35 13.02
CA LYS A 177 -33.41 9.72 12.51
C LYS A 177 -32.29 10.59 13.11
N GLU A 178 -31.98 10.41 14.39
CA GLU A 178 -30.90 11.14 15.06
C GLU A 178 -29.53 10.80 14.45
N ILE A 179 -29.24 9.51 14.25
CA ILE A 179 -28.01 9.08 13.54
C ILE A 179 -27.97 9.70 12.14
N SER A 180 -29.09 9.68 11.42
CA SER A 180 -29.17 10.27 10.07
C SER A 180 -28.85 11.77 10.06
N ARG A 181 -29.30 12.50 11.08
CA ARG A 181 -28.99 13.93 11.29
C ARG A 181 -27.53 14.15 11.62
N ARG A 182 -26.96 13.35 12.54
CA ARG A 182 -25.54 13.40 12.92
C ARG A 182 -24.62 13.10 11.74
N CYS A 183 -24.91 12.08 10.92
CA CYS A 183 -24.16 11.81 9.69
C CYS A 183 -24.17 13.00 8.72
N ARG A 184 -25.34 13.64 8.54
CA ARG A 184 -25.47 14.82 7.66
C ARG A 184 -24.64 15.99 8.17
N HIS A 185 -24.66 16.24 9.49
CA HIS A 185 -23.85 17.29 10.11
C HIS A 185 -22.36 17.01 9.92
N VAL A 186 -21.91 15.78 10.19
CA VAL A 186 -20.50 15.37 10.02
C VAL A 186 -20.02 15.62 8.59
N LEU A 187 -20.72 15.09 7.57
CA LEU A 187 -20.29 15.24 6.17
C LEU A 187 -20.51 16.66 5.60
N GLY A 188 -21.51 17.38 6.10
CA GLY A 188 -21.92 18.67 5.54
C GLY A 188 -21.19 19.88 6.11
N GLU A 189 -20.85 19.87 7.41
CA GLU A 189 -20.32 21.05 8.09
C GLU A 189 -18.80 20.99 8.33
N ASN A 190 -18.19 19.80 8.29
CA ASN A 190 -16.76 19.68 8.52
C ASN A 190 -15.96 19.94 7.23
N PRO A 191 -15.12 20.99 7.18
CA PRO A 191 -14.36 21.33 5.97
C PRO A 191 -13.35 20.25 5.56
N VAL A 192 -12.95 19.35 6.48
CA VAL A 192 -12.05 18.22 6.19
C VAL A 192 -12.71 17.21 5.25
N PHE A 193 -14.05 17.14 5.23
CA PHE A 193 -14.81 16.16 4.45
C PHE A 193 -15.48 16.79 3.22
N ARG A 194 -14.96 17.94 2.74
CA ARG A 194 -15.55 18.69 1.63
C ARG A 194 -15.76 17.85 0.37
N GLU A 195 -14.92 16.86 0.10
CA GLU A 195 -15.06 15.98 -1.06
C GLU A 195 -16.30 15.08 -1.00
N LEU A 196 -16.79 14.78 0.21
CA LEU A 196 -18.01 14.01 0.43
C LEU A 196 -19.24 14.91 0.61
N ALA A 197 -19.03 16.21 0.82
CA ALA A 197 -20.09 17.15 1.08
C ALA A 197 -21.02 17.27 -0.14
N GLY A 198 -22.32 17.05 0.08
CA GLY A 198 -23.34 17.11 -0.96
C GLY A 198 -23.57 15.80 -1.72
N SER A 199 -22.74 14.77 -1.54
CA SER A 199 -22.98 13.45 -2.14
C SER A 199 -24.09 12.71 -1.39
N SER A 200 -25.24 12.56 -2.03
CA SER A 200 -26.39 11.85 -1.46
C SER A 200 -26.11 10.36 -1.27
N VAL A 201 -25.32 9.75 -2.16
CA VAL A 201 -24.94 8.34 -2.08
C VAL A 201 -23.90 8.11 -0.98
N ALA A 202 -22.91 9.00 -0.84
CA ALA A 202 -21.95 8.91 0.28
C ALA A 202 -22.66 9.05 1.64
N LEU A 203 -23.59 10.01 1.77
CA LEU A 203 -24.41 10.15 2.97
C LEU A 203 -25.24 8.89 3.23
N SER A 204 -25.87 8.32 2.20
CA SER A 204 -26.67 7.10 2.32
C SER A 204 -25.82 5.90 2.75
N ALA A 205 -24.60 5.77 2.20
CA ALA A 205 -23.65 4.73 2.56
C ALA A 205 -23.24 4.85 4.03
N MET A 206 -22.81 6.04 4.46
CA MET A 206 -22.44 6.32 5.84
C MET A 206 -23.59 6.00 6.81
N GLN A 207 -24.81 6.44 6.50
CA GLN A 207 -25.99 6.18 7.32
C GLN A 207 -26.27 4.68 7.43
N ALA A 208 -26.27 3.94 6.32
CA ALA A 208 -26.56 2.52 6.34
C ALA A 208 -25.52 1.72 7.14
N VAL A 209 -24.24 2.05 6.99
CA VAL A 209 -23.12 1.43 7.71
C VAL A 209 -23.20 1.69 9.21
N VAL A 210 -23.41 2.94 9.62
CA VAL A 210 -23.48 3.32 11.04
C VAL A 210 -24.73 2.75 11.70
N LEU A 211 -25.89 2.76 11.02
CA LEU A 211 -27.12 2.16 11.53
C LEU A 211 -26.98 0.65 11.73
N TYR A 212 -26.27 -0.03 10.81
CA TYR A 212 -26.00 -1.46 10.94
C TYR A 212 -25.07 -1.73 12.14
N TRP A 213 -24.04 -0.91 12.34
CA TRP A 213 -23.19 -1.00 13.53
C TRP A 213 -23.99 -0.78 14.82
N MET A 214 -24.87 0.23 14.87
CA MET A 214 -25.73 0.49 16.03
C MET A 214 -26.58 -0.75 16.39
N GLN A 215 -27.16 -1.41 15.38
CA GLN A 215 -27.95 -2.64 15.58
C GLN A 215 -27.08 -3.78 16.11
N ARG A 216 -25.85 -3.94 15.60
CA ARG A 216 -24.94 -5.02 15.98
C ARG A 216 -24.33 -4.81 17.36
N ALA A 217 -23.86 -3.60 17.66
CA ALA A 217 -23.23 -3.24 18.92
C ALA A 217 -24.23 -3.17 20.10
N SER A 218 -25.54 -3.13 19.81
CA SER A 218 -26.60 -3.05 20.83
C SER A 218 -26.40 -1.88 21.80
N GLY A 219 -25.98 -0.72 21.29
CA GLY A 219 -25.63 0.44 22.09
C GLY A 219 -25.78 1.77 21.35
N GLU A 220 -25.60 2.88 22.07
CA GLU A 220 -25.56 4.21 21.48
C GLU A 220 -24.26 4.41 20.70
N VAL A 221 -24.37 4.97 19.49
CA VAL A 221 -23.20 5.31 18.67
C VAL A 221 -22.62 6.65 19.11
N LEU A 222 -21.34 6.65 19.48
CA LEU A 222 -20.60 7.85 19.87
C LEU A 222 -20.20 8.69 18.66
N ASP A 223 -20.01 10.00 18.84
CA ASP A 223 -19.57 10.89 17.74
C ASP A 223 -18.21 10.47 17.14
N SER A 224 -17.32 9.92 17.97
CA SER A 224 -16.06 9.35 17.51
C SER A 224 -16.28 8.18 16.55
N GLU A 225 -17.23 7.29 16.83
CA GLU A 225 -17.55 6.14 15.97
C GLU A 225 -18.17 6.60 14.65
N LEU A 226 -19.03 7.63 14.66
CA LEU A 226 -19.49 8.26 13.42
C LEU A 226 -18.33 8.78 12.58
N LEU A 227 -17.36 9.47 13.19
CA LEU A 227 -16.18 9.97 12.47
C LEU A 227 -15.33 8.83 11.91
N LEU A 228 -15.18 7.72 12.62
CA LEU A 228 -14.44 6.54 12.14
C LEU A 228 -15.04 5.91 10.88
N SER A 229 -16.31 6.12 10.57
CA SER A 229 -16.91 5.63 9.32
C SER A 229 -16.49 6.43 8.07
N VAL A 230 -16.06 7.69 8.24
CA VAL A 230 -15.82 8.63 7.13
C VAL A 230 -14.68 8.18 6.20
N PRO A 231 -13.52 7.69 6.69
CA PRO A 231 -12.44 7.25 5.81
C PRO A 231 -12.85 6.10 4.87
N PHE A 232 -13.71 5.17 5.32
CA PHE A 232 -14.22 4.10 4.47
C PHE A 232 -15.09 4.65 3.34
N VAL A 233 -16.03 5.53 3.66
CA VAL A 233 -16.87 6.19 2.64
C VAL A 233 -16.02 6.99 1.66
N HIS A 234 -14.96 7.64 2.14
CA HIS A 234 -14.01 8.38 1.31
C HIS A 234 -13.21 7.48 0.35
N VAL A 235 -12.65 6.36 0.83
CA VAL A 235 -11.91 5.41 -0.02
C VAL A 235 -12.81 4.80 -1.09
N TRP A 236 -14.11 4.68 -0.82
CA TRP A 236 -15.09 4.16 -1.76
C TRP A 236 -15.73 5.22 -2.67
N ARG A 237 -15.36 6.50 -2.56
CA ARG A 237 -16.06 7.62 -3.21
C ARG A 237 -16.22 7.43 -4.72
N GLU A 238 -15.16 6.99 -5.41
CA GLU A 238 -15.17 6.89 -6.88
C GLU A 238 -16.08 5.76 -7.36
N GLU A 239 -16.18 4.67 -6.59
CA GLU A 239 -17.13 3.58 -6.87
C GLU A 239 -18.56 4.02 -6.59
N LEU A 240 -18.79 4.75 -5.49
CA LEU A 240 -20.10 5.29 -5.14
C LEU A 240 -20.60 6.30 -6.18
N GLU A 241 -19.72 7.16 -6.71
CA GLU A 241 -20.05 8.13 -7.77
C GLU A 241 -20.33 7.44 -9.11
N ARG A 242 -19.53 6.45 -9.50
CA ARG A 242 -19.78 5.65 -10.71
C ARG A 242 -21.13 4.95 -10.70
N GLN A 243 -21.66 4.60 -9.52
CA GLN A 243 -23.00 4.05 -9.38
C GLN A 243 -24.10 5.10 -9.62
N VAL A 244 -23.90 6.35 -9.20
CA VAL A 244 -24.85 7.45 -9.48
C VAL A 244 -25.00 7.67 -10.98
N ASP A 245 -23.89 7.66 -11.72
CA ASP A 245 -23.90 7.86 -13.17
C ASP A 245 -24.57 6.71 -13.94
N ARG A 246 -24.58 5.49 -13.36
CA ARG A 246 -25.19 4.29 -13.96
C ARG A 246 -26.64 4.04 -13.54
N SER A 247 -27.15 4.74 -12.52
CA SER A 247 -28.41 4.40 -11.85
C SER A 247 -29.67 4.97 -12.50
N SER A 248 -29.77 4.82 -13.83
CA SER A 248 -31.07 4.65 -14.50
C SER A 248 -31.67 3.25 -14.25
N SER A 249 -30.91 2.25 -13.77
CA SER A 249 -31.35 0.84 -13.89
C SER A 249 -31.33 -0.10 -12.66
N SER A 250 -30.66 0.14 -11.51
CA SER A 250 -30.86 -0.78 -10.37
C SER A 250 -30.47 -0.22 -8.99
N LYS A 251 -31.40 -0.26 -8.02
CA LYS A 251 -31.13 0.01 -6.59
C LYS A 251 -30.32 -1.10 -5.90
N GLY A 252 -30.08 -2.22 -6.59
CA GLY A 252 -29.44 -3.41 -6.05
C GLY A 252 -27.92 -3.28 -5.95
N GLU A 253 -27.27 -2.63 -6.93
CA GLU A 253 -25.81 -2.53 -7.01
C GLU A 253 -25.22 -1.64 -5.90
N ALA A 254 -25.83 -0.48 -5.62
CA ALA A 254 -25.39 0.38 -4.53
C ALA A 254 -25.41 -0.33 -3.15
N ARG A 255 -26.35 -1.27 -2.95
CA ARG A 255 -26.42 -2.05 -1.70
C ARG A 255 -25.26 -3.02 -1.52
N VAL A 256 -24.73 -3.58 -2.61
CA VAL A 256 -23.56 -4.46 -2.55
C VAL A 256 -22.36 -3.67 -2.06
N ILE A 257 -22.14 -2.48 -2.62
CA ILE A 257 -21.06 -1.59 -2.19
C ILE A 257 -21.24 -1.19 -0.71
N PHE A 258 -22.47 -0.87 -0.28
CA PHE A 258 -22.71 -0.54 1.13
C PHE A 258 -22.41 -1.73 2.05
N ALA A 259 -22.68 -2.95 1.61
CA ALA A 259 -22.36 -4.17 2.36
C ALA A 259 -20.84 -4.37 2.48
N GLU A 260 -20.08 -4.07 1.43
CA GLU A 260 -18.61 -4.12 1.47
C GLU A 260 -18.05 -3.08 2.45
N ILE A 261 -18.49 -1.82 2.36
CA ILE A 261 -18.11 -0.76 3.31
C ILE A 261 -18.48 -1.16 4.74
N ALA A 262 -19.68 -1.73 4.96
CA ALA A 262 -20.12 -2.17 6.27
C ALA A 262 -19.24 -3.29 6.83
N ALA A 263 -18.82 -4.24 5.99
CA ALA A 263 -17.94 -5.32 6.39
C ALA A 263 -16.55 -4.80 6.81
N GLU A 264 -15.96 -3.89 6.03
CA GLU A 264 -14.69 -3.24 6.38
C GLU A 264 -14.80 -2.47 7.70
N TYR A 265 -15.85 -1.66 7.84
CA TYR A 265 -16.09 -0.86 9.04
C TYR A 265 -16.31 -1.72 10.28
N VAL A 266 -17.15 -2.76 10.21
CA VAL A 266 -17.40 -3.67 11.34
C VAL A 266 -16.13 -4.41 11.74
N HIS A 267 -15.37 -4.93 10.78
CA HIS A 267 -14.10 -5.59 11.07
C HIS A 267 -13.14 -4.64 11.78
N PHE A 268 -13.04 -3.40 11.29
CA PHE A 268 -12.23 -2.37 11.92
C PHE A 268 -12.68 -2.05 13.35
N MET A 269 -13.98 -1.87 13.57
CA MET A 269 -14.55 -1.59 14.90
C MET A 269 -14.28 -2.73 15.90
N GLU A 270 -14.39 -3.98 15.45
CA GLU A 270 -14.07 -5.18 16.26
C GLU A 270 -12.57 -5.30 16.57
N MET A 271 -11.71 -4.67 15.77
CA MET A 271 -10.24 -4.70 15.89
C MET A 271 -9.64 -3.44 16.51
N LEU A 272 -10.46 -2.49 16.99
CA LEU A 272 -9.97 -1.25 17.57
C LEU A 272 -9.02 -1.53 18.73
N PRO A 273 -7.86 -0.85 18.80
CA PRO A 273 -6.97 -1.00 19.93
C PRO A 273 -7.68 -0.55 21.22
N PRO A 274 -7.34 -1.12 22.38
CA PRO A 274 -7.99 -0.78 23.65
C PRO A 274 -8.01 0.71 23.96
N SER A 275 -7.02 1.50 23.49
CA SER A 275 -6.99 2.96 23.66
C SER A 275 -8.06 3.74 22.89
N VAL A 276 -8.71 3.12 21.92
CA VAL A 276 -9.73 3.72 21.04
C VAL A 276 -11.12 3.14 21.32
N SER A 277 -11.19 1.93 21.88
CA SER A 277 -12.44 1.22 22.18
C SER A 277 -13.44 2.05 23.01
N SER A 278 -14.73 1.84 22.73
CA SER A 278 -15.87 2.47 23.43
C SER A 278 -16.14 1.86 24.81
N SER A 279 -15.53 0.72 25.15
CA SER A 279 -15.62 0.11 26.48
C SER A 279 -14.93 0.97 27.53
N ALA A 280 -15.69 1.58 28.45
CA ALA A 280 -15.14 2.56 29.40
C ALA A 280 -13.98 2.04 30.26
N THR A 281 -14.01 0.76 30.64
CA THR A 281 -12.97 0.14 31.48
C THR A 281 -11.72 -0.22 30.68
N GLU A 282 -11.87 -0.83 29.50
CA GLU A 282 -10.76 -1.18 28.62
C GLU A 282 -10.10 0.06 28.02
N SER A 283 -10.91 1.06 27.67
CA SER A 283 -10.49 2.37 27.16
C SER A 283 -9.66 3.13 28.18
N ALA A 284 -10.04 3.11 29.45
CA ALA A 284 -9.31 3.82 30.48
C ALA A 284 -7.89 3.28 30.70
N ASP A 285 -7.71 1.94 30.74
CA ASP A 285 -6.40 1.31 30.89
C ASP A 285 -5.59 1.30 29.58
N GLY A 286 -6.25 1.02 28.46
CA GLY A 286 -5.67 1.08 27.12
C GLY A 286 -5.09 2.46 26.82
N MET A 287 -5.87 3.52 27.04
CA MET A 287 -5.42 4.90 26.84
C MET A 287 -4.32 5.30 27.82
N LYS A 288 -4.33 4.74 29.04
CA LYS A 288 -3.23 4.94 30.01
C LYS A 288 -1.92 4.33 29.49
N LYS A 289 -1.95 3.09 28.99
CA LYS A 289 -0.75 2.47 28.38
C LYS A 289 -0.29 3.25 27.14
N PHE A 290 -1.25 3.66 26.31
CA PHE A 290 -1.00 4.46 25.11
C PHE A 290 -0.29 5.79 25.42
N ALA A 291 -0.84 6.59 26.33
CA ALA A 291 -0.26 7.88 26.70
C ALA A 291 1.14 7.72 27.31
N ARG A 292 1.39 6.61 28.02
CA ARG A 292 2.70 6.31 28.60
C ARG A 292 3.71 6.03 27.49
N ARG A 293 3.30 5.24 26.50
CA ARG A 293 4.17 4.95 25.35
C ARG A 293 4.51 6.21 24.58
N VAL A 294 3.55 7.12 24.37
CA VAL A 294 3.80 8.42 23.72
C VAL A 294 4.74 9.29 24.56
N GLU A 295 4.57 9.33 25.89
CA GLU A 295 5.48 10.04 26.80
C GLU A 295 6.91 9.50 26.70
N GLU A 296 7.09 8.18 26.74
CA GLU A 296 8.40 7.52 26.62
C GLU A 296 9.09 7.84 25.28
N LEU A 297 8.35 7.75 24.17
CA LEU A 297 8.85 8.08 22.85
C LEU A 297 9.23 9.56 22.76
N LEU A 298 8.38 10.45 23.25
CA LEU A 298 8.64 11.89 23.24
C LEU A 298 9.84 12.27 24.12
N GLN A 299 9.97 11.66 25.30
CA GLN A 299 11.11 11.87 26.18
C GLN A 299 12.43 11.41 25.54
N THR A 300 12.39 10.36 24.73
CA THR A 300 13.56 9.81 24.04
C THR A 300 13.95 10.68 22.84
N GLU A 301 13.00 11.04 21.99
CA GLU A 301 13.27 11.76 20.73
C GLU A 301 13.42 13.27 20.90
N ASP A 302 12.62 13.90 21.77
CA ASP A 302 12.70 15.34 22.04
C ASP A 302 12.51 15.66 23.54
N PRO A 303 13.58 15.51 24.35
CA PRO A 303 13.56 15.84 25.77
C PRO A 303 13.18 17.30 26.05
N GLN A 304 13.49 18.21 25.13
CA GLN A 304 13.20 19.64 25.28
C GLN A 304 11.68 19.89 25.18
N LEU A 305 11.04 19.31 24.17
CA LEU A 305 9.59 19.37 23.99
C LEU A 305 8.87 18.70 25.16
N HIS A 306 9.32 17.51 25.57
CA HIS A 306 8.81 16.82 26.76
C HIS A 306 8.86 17.72 28.01
N GLN A 307 10.01 18.38 28.25
CA GLN A 307 10.16 19.29 29.39
C GLN A 307 9.25 20.53 29.28
N ALA A 308 9.08 21.10 28.10
CA ALA A 308 8.22 22.25 27.86
C ALA A 308 6.75 21.93 28.13
N LEU A 309 6.25 20.81 27.62
CA LEU A 309 4.91 20.31 27.91
C LEU A 309 4.72 20.05 29.40
N GLY A 310 5.71 19.46 30.08
CA GLY A 310 5.66 19.25 31.52
C GLY A 310 5.60 20.55 32.33
N LYS A 311 6.21 21.64 31.85
CA LYS A 311 6.05 22.98 32.45
C LYS A 311 4.65 23.55 32.20
N ALA A 312 4.10 23.36 31.00
CA ALA A 312 2.74 23.81 30.65
C ALA A 312 1.68 23.08 31.51
N PHE A 313 1.78 21.76 31.65
CA PHE A 313 0.82 20.94 32.40
C PHE A 313 0.84 21.22 33.90
N LYS A 314 2.00 21.58 34.47
CA LYS A 314 2.11 21.97 35.89
C LYS A 314 1.41 23.28 36.23
N LYS A 315 1.25 24.21 35.26
CA LYS A 315 0.66 25.53 35.50
C LYS A 315 -0.87 25.51 35.56
N THR A 316 -1.50 24.57 34.87
CA THR A 316 -2.97 24.41 34.85
C THR A 316 -3.49 23.58 36.03
N GLY A 317 -2.59 22.84 36.70
CA GLY A 317 -2.91 22.07 37.91
C GLY A 317 -3.08 22.95 39.15
N GLY A 318 -4.16 23.72 39.22
CA GLY A 318 -4.72 24.10 40.50
C GLY A 318 -5.38 22.86 41.12
N SER A 319 -4.65 22.04 41.87
CA SER A 319 -5.31 21.02 42.72
C SER A 319 -4.73 20.94 44.13
N PRO A 320 -5.59 20.65 45.12
CA PRO A 320 -5.31 20.82 46.55
C PRO A 320 -4.24 19.84 47.00
N LYS A 321 -3.41 20.25 47.95
CA LYS A 321 -2.28 19.49 48.53
C LYS A 321 -2.62 18.08 49.08
N LYS A 322 -3.88 17.64 49.09
CA LYS A 322 -4.32 16.41 49.78
C LYS A 322 -4.36 15.12 48.94
N ASP A 323 -4.48 15.15 47.61
CA ASP A 323 -4.65 13.92 46.80
C ASP A 323 -3.46 13.52 45.92
N ARG A 324 -2.25 14.03 46.23
CA ARG A 324 -1.01 13.72 45.48
C ARG A 324 -0.58 12.25 45.54
N ARG A 325 -1.14 11.41 46.42
CA ARG A 325 -0.81 9.97 46.50
C ARG A 325 -1.69 9.10 45.61
N ALA A 326 -2.87 9.58 45.21
CA ALA A 326 -3.80 8.84 44.36
C ALA A 326 -3.63 9.15 42.86
N TRP A 327 -3.12 10.35 42.54
CA TRP A 327 -2.84 10.79 41.18
C TRP A 327 -1.40 10.45 40.84
N GLY A 328 -1.18 9.59 39.85
CA GLY A 328 0.16 9.27 39.32
C GLY A 328 0.89 10.49 38.74
N ASN A 329 1.93 10.27 37.94
CA ASN A 329 2.69 11.34 37.28
C ASN A 329 1.73 12.39 36.63
N PRO A 330 1.71 13.66 37.09
CA PRO A 330 0.76 14.67 36.60
C PRO A 330 0.87 14.91 35.10
N PHE A 331 2.07 14.75 34.54
CA PHE A 331 2.30 14.84 33.10
C PHE A 331 1.45 13.81 32.34
N HIS A 332 1.53 12.56 32.79
CA HIS A 332 0.86 11.43 32.18
C HIS A 332 -0.66 11.58 32.16
N HIS A 333 -1.24 12.04 33.27
CA HIS A 333 -2.68 12.28 33.36
C HIS A 333 -3.14 13.37 32.40
N THR A 334 -2.44 14.51 32.37
CA THR A 334 -2.77 15.62 31.47
C THR A 334 -2.57 15.26 30.01
N LEU A 335 -1.48 14.56 29.68
CA LEU A 335 -1.22 14.09 28.31
C LEU A 335 -2.33 13.14 27.85
N LYS A 336 -2.74 12.18 28.69
CA LYS A 336 -3.88 11.30 28.41
C LYS A 336 -5.14 12.12 28.11
N SER A 337 -5.47 13.10 28.94
CA SER A 337 -6.68 13.92 28.78
C SER A 337 -6.69 14.70 27.46
N ILE A 338 -5.53 15.25 27.07
CA ILE A 338 -5.39 16.03 25.83
C ILE A 338 -5.45 15.11 24.61
N LEU A 339 -4.77 13.96 24.64
CA LEU A 339 -4.70 13.06 23.49
C LEU A 339 -5.99 12.26 23.28
N PHE A 340 -6.72 11.92 24.34
CA PHE A 340 -7.90 11.06 24.28
C PHE A 340 -8.92 11.45 23.19
N PRO A 341 -9.41 12.71 23.08
CA PRO A 341 -10.39 13.08 22.05
C PRO A 341 -9.87 12.96 20.61
N HIS A 342 -8.55 13.01 20.41
CA HIS A 342 -7.91 12.84 19.10
C HIS A 342 -7.72 11.35 18.76
N ILE A 343 -7.34 10.56 19.76
CA ILE A 343 -7.07 9.12 19.58
C ILE A 343 -8.37 8.33 19.46
N GLN A 344 -9.43 8.68 20.19
CA GLN A 344 -10.72 8.00 20.12
C GLN A 344 -11.35 8.03 18.71
N LYS A 345 -11.01 9.05 17.90
CA LYS A 345 -11.41 9.16 16.50
C LYS A 345 -10.25 8.90 15.53
N MET A 346 -9.14 8.33 16.01
CA MET A 346 -7.92 8.03 15.25
C MET A 346 -7.49 9.17 14.31
N LEU A 347 -7.47 10.40 14.84
CA LEU A 347 -7.11 11.65 14.17
C LEU A 347 -8.06 12.11 13.05
N VAL A 348 -9.20 11.44 12.86
CA VAL A 348 -10.21 11.85 11.88
C VAL A 348 -10.73 13.24 12.20
N GLY A 349 -10.61 14.16 11.24
CA GLY A 349 -11.01 15.57 11.36
C GLY A 349 -9.96 16.48 12.02
N ASP A 350 -8.87 15.92 12.57
CA ASP A 350 -7.72 16.69 13.09
C ASP A 350 -6.69 16.96 11.99
N VAL A 351 -6.38 15.96 11.17
CA VAL A 351 -5.50 16.06 9.99
C VAL A 351 -6.32 15.92 8.69
N SER A 352 -5.69 16.13 7.54
CA SER A 352 -6.35 15.95 6.24
C SER A 352 -6.73 14.48 6.00
N MET A 353 -7.74 14.23 5.16
CA MET A 353 -8.20 12.87 4.87
C MET A 353 -7.09 11.99 4.28
N ASP A 354 -6.24 12.55 3.40
CA ASP A 354 -5.09 11.83 2.85
C ASP A 354 -4.12 11.34 3.94
N VAL A 355 -3.86 12.18 4.95
CA VAL A 355 -3.00 11.80 6.09
C VAL A 355 -3.69 10.76 6.97
N VAL A 356 -5.01 10.87 7.20
CA VAL A 356 -5.78 9.84 7.92
C VAL A 356 -5.65 8.49 7.20
N CYS A 357 -5.96 8.45 5.90
CA CYS A 357 -5.88 7.25 5.09
C CYS A 357 -4.46 6.68 5.08
N TYR A 358 -3.43 7.52 4.97
CA TYR A 358 -2.05 7.09 5.09
C TYR A 358 -1.75 6.42 6.44
N ILE A 359 -2.11 7.05 7.56
CA ILE A 359 -1.89 6.47 8.91
C ILE A 359 -2.64 5.14 9.05
N TRP A 360 -3.86 5.06 8.52
CA TRP A 360 -4.68 3.85 8.58
C TRP A 360 -4.14 2.74 7.69
N ASP A 361 -3.60 3.04 6.51
CA ASP A 361 -2.86 2.08 5.68
C ASP A 361 -1.77 1.42 6.53
N GLN A 362 -0.99 2.24 7.27
CA GLN A 362 0.09 1.74 8.11
C GLN A 362 -0.41 0.93 9.32
N CYS A 363 -1.60 1.21 9.86
CA CYS A 363 -2.22 0.37 10.87
C CYS A 363 -2.66 -0.98 10.28
N PHE A 364 -3.28 -0.99 9.10
CA PHE A 364 -3.88 -2.19 8.51
C PHE A 364 -2.85 -3.18 7.98
N ILE A 365 -1.71 -2.73 7.44
CA ILE A 365 -0.66 -3.65 6.94
C ILE A 365 -0.06 -4.55 8.04
N GLY A 366 -0.18 -4.16 9.31
CA GLY A 366 0.28 -4.94 10.45
C GLY A 366 -0.84 -5.46 11.35
N LEU A 367 -2.10 -5.44 10.89
CA LEU A 367 -3.25 -5.88 11.67
C LEU A 367 -3.15 -7.34 12.15
N ASP A 368 -2.42 -8.18 11.39
CA ASP A 368 -2.16 -9.59 11.71
C ASP A 368 -0.96 -9.82 12.64
N VAL A 369 -0.30 -8.74 13.12
CA VAL A 369 0.90 -8.80 13.97
C VAL A 369 0.64 -8.09 15.31
N PRO A 370 0.36 -8.81 16.41
CA PRO A 370 0.00 -8.22 17.70
C PRO A 370 1.04 -7.25 18.29
N GLU A 371 2.33 -7.49 18.03
CA GLU A 371 3.43 -6.65 18.48
C GLU A 371 3.56 -5.34 17.67
N TYR A 372 2.92 -5.26 16.51
CA TYR A 372 2.95 -4.09 15.65
C TYR A 372 1.90 -3.08 16.10
N GLN A 373 2.36 -2.07 16.86
CA GLN A 373 1.51 -0.98 17.35
C GLN A 373 2.05 0.36 16.84
N CYS A 374 1.64 0.78 15.64
CA CYS A 374 2.17 1.99 15.00
C CYS A 374 1.52 3.30 15.47
N LEU A 375 0.28 3.26 16.00
CA LEU A 375 -0.47 4.46 16.37
C LEU A 375 0.24 5.37 17.41
N PRO A 376 0.91 4.86 18.46
CA PRO A 376 1.71 5.69 19.36
C PRO A 376 2.87 6.40 18.67
N TYR A 377 3.49 5.77 17.66
CA TYR A 377 4.58 6.37 16.89
C TYR A 377 4.04 7.50 16.00
N PHE A 378 2.94 7.27 15.28
CA PHE A 378 2.28 8.33 14.49
C PHE A 378 1.81 9.50 15.36
N THR A 379 1.31 9.22 16.56
CA THR A 379 0.91 10.26 17.52
C THR A 379 2.13 11.04 18.01
N THR A 380 3.26 10.38 18.25
CA THR A 380 4.50 11.07 18.65
C THR A 380 5.04 11.93 17.50
N VAL A 381 5.08 11.40 16.27
CA VAL A 381 5.45 12.16 15.06
C VAL A 381 4.54 13.38 14.90
N TRP A 382 3.23 13.23 15.09
CA TRP A 382 2.30 14.34 15.05
C TRP A 382 2.66 15.46 16.04
N LEU A 383 3.03 15.12 17.29
CA LEU A 383 3.52 16.08 18.27
C LEU A 383 4.86 16.71 17.87
N LEU A 384 5.80 15.92 17.33
CA LEU A 384 7.11 16.40 16.86
C LEU A 384 6.96 17.38 15.67
N LEU A 385 6.05 17.12 14.74
CA LEU A 385 5.76 18.03 13.62
C LEU A 385 5.16 19.36 14.08
N LEU A 386 4.47 19.37 15.23
CA LEU A 386 3.93 20.57 15.85
C LEU A 386 4.86 21.20 16.90
N ARG A 387 6.09 20.69 17.03
CA ARG A 387 7.08 21.06 18.06
C ARG A 387 7.16 22.55 18.31
N ASP A 388 7.39 23.36 17.28
CA ASP A 388 7.60 24.79 17.45
C ASP A 388 6.40 25.51 18.07
N ARG A 389 5.18 25.06 17.74
CA ARG A 389 3.95 25.59 18.31
C ARG A 389 3.79 25.13 19.76
N LEU A 390 4.07 23.86 20.03
CA LEU A 390 3.97 23.27 21.37
C LEU A 390 5.02 23.83 22.34
N LEU A 391 6.24 24.13 21.88
CA LEU A 391 7.27 24.80 22.70
C LEU A 391 6.85 26.20 23.14
N ARG A 392 6.01 26.88 22.36
CA ARG A 392 5.45 28.20 22.70
C ARG A 392 4.21 28.11 23.59
N ALA A 393 3.56 26.95 23.67
CA ALA A 393 2.38 26.76 24.50
C ALA A 393 2.77 26.76 25.99
N LYS A 394 2.13 27.64 26.77
CA LYS A 394 2.43 27.83 28.20
C LYS A 394 1.35 27.28 29.14
N SER A 395 0.25 26.75 28.59
CA SER A 395 -0.88 26.16 29.32
C SER A 395 -1.47 24.99 28.52
N VAL A 396 -2.37 24.22 29.14
CA VAL A 396 -3.04 23.07 28.52
C VAL A 396 -3.92 23.51 27.35
N GLU A 397 -4.68 24.59 27.53
CA GLU A 397 -5.58 25.14 26.52
C GLU A 397 -4.79 25.62 25.29
N ALA A 398 -3.58 26.17 25.51
CA ALA A 398 -2.69 26.57 24.43
C ALA A 398 -2.13 25.35 23.67
N VAL A 399 -1.90 24.23 24.35
CA VAL A 399 -1.51 22.96 23.73
C VAL A 399 -2.66 22.41 22.89
N GLU A 400 -3.87 22.30 23.45
CA GLU A 400 -5.06 21.83 22.73
C GLU A 400 -5.36 22.70 21.48
N LYS A 401 -5.22 24.02 21.61
CA LYS A 401 -5.37 24.95 20.47
C LYS A 401 -4.29 24.74 19.40
N ALA A 402 -3.05 24.44 19.81
CA ALA A 402 -1.98 24.16 18.86
C ALA A 402 -2.25 22.88 18.07
N LEU A 403 -2.72 21.82 18.75
CA LEU A 403 -3.12 20.56 18.14
C LEU A 403 -4.28 20.77 17.16
N SER A 404 -5.39 21.38 17.58
CA SER A 404 -6.56 21.54 16.70
C SER A 404 -6.34 22.52 15.54
N GLY A 405 -5.48 23.53 15.71
CA GLY A 405 -5.34 24.62 14.74
C GLY A 405 -4.38 24.37 13.57
N HIS A 406 -3.32 23.56 13.76
CA HIS A 406 -2.24 23.42 12.78
C HIS A 406 -2.08 21.99 12.24
N SER A 407 -2.81 21.02 12.79
CA SER A 407 -2.74 19.63 12.34
C SER A 407 -3.18 19.43 10.89
N ARG A 408 -4.15 20.24 10.43
CA ARG A 408 -4.70 20.17 9.07
C ARG A 408 -3.71 20.56 7.97
N SER A 409 -2.66 21.32 8.28
CA SER A 409 -1.63 21.69 7.30
C SER A 409 -0.50 20.67 7.21
N LEU A 410 -0.51 19.63 8.06
CA LEU A 410 0.50 18.58 8.00
C LEU A 410 0.27 17.70 6.77
N THR A 411 1.37 17.28 6.15
CA THR A 411 1.38 16.50 4.92
C THR A 411 1.89 15.08 5.16
N ILE A 412 1.53 14.14 4.28
CA ILE A 412 2.04 12.77 4.32
C ILE A 412 3.58 12.77 4.32
N LEU A 413 4.21 13.59 3.47
CA LEU A 413 5.67 13.66 3.36
C LEU A 413 6.34 14.03 4.69
N GLN A 414 5.78 14.99 5.43
CA GLN A 414 6.29 15.35 6.75
C GLN A 414 6.24 14.17 7.73
N PHE A 415 5.13 13.42 7.74
CA PHE A 415 5.03 12.21 8.56
C PHE A 415 6.03 11.15 8.12
N GLN A 416 6.18 10.90 6.81
CA GLN A 416 7.11 9.91 6.30
C GLN A 416 8.57 10.22 6.66
N GLN A 417 8.98 11.48 6.50
CA GLN A 417 10.34 11.93 6.79
C GLN A 417 10.67 11.80 8.28
N GLU A 418 9.78 12.26 9.16
CA GLU A 418 10.02 12.14 10.60
C GLU A 418 9.98 10.67 11.04
N MET A 419 9.07 9.86 10.48
CA MET A 419 8.99 8.42 10.76
C MET A 419 10.26 7.67 10.30
N GLU A 420 10.76 7.94 9.09
CA GLU A 420 12.01 7.34 8.57
C GLU A 420 13.21 7.70 9.46
N LYS A 421 13.27 8.95 9.90
CA LYS A 421 14.33 9.47 10.76
C LYS A 421 14.34 8.86 12.17
N THR A 422 13.16 8.66 12.78
CA THR A 422 13.07 8.35 14.22
C THR A 422 12.61 6.93 14.55
N PHE A 423 11.67 6.34 13.80
CA PHE A 423 10.93 5.17 14.28
C PHE A 423 10.84 4.00 13.29
N LEU A 424 11.24 4.19 12.04
CA LEU A 424 11.05 3.18 10.99
C LEU A 424 11.76 1.84 11.29
N SER A 425 12.94 1.88 11.90
CA SER A 425 13.68 0.68 12.32
C SER A 425 12.96 -0.14 13.39
N ASP A 426 12.21 0.51 14.26
CA ASP A 426 11.44 -0.16 15.31
C ASP A 426 10.13 -0.72 14.77
N LEU A 427 9.48 -0.02 13.83
CA LEU A 427 8.27 -0.50 13.16
C LEU A 427 8.53 -1.64 12.16
N SER A 428 9.68 -1.66 11.49
CA SER A 428 10.00 -2.69 10.50
C SER A 428 10.37 -4.05 11.14
N ARG A 429 10.88 -4.03 12.38
CA ARG A 429 11.33 -5.22 13.11
C ARG A 429 10.23 -6.27 13.32
N PRO A 430 9.05 -5.94 13.90
CA PRO A 430 7.97 -6.92 14.08
C PRO A 430 7.42 -7.43 12.74
N LEU A 431 7.41 -6.59 11.70
CA LEU A 431 6.93 -6.95 10.37
C LEU A 431 7.92 -7.85 9.59
N LYS A 432 9.18 -7.96 10.04
CA LYS A 432 10.26 -8.71 9.37
C LYS A 432 10.46 -8.30 7.90
N VAL A 433 10.20 -7.03 7.60
CA VAL A 433 10.37 -6.45 6.26
C VAL A 433 11.55 -5.49 6.24
N LYS A 434 12.19 -5.39 5.08
CA LYS A 434 13.12 -4.30 4.80
C LYS A 434 12.30 -3.15 4.21
N PRO A 435 12.21 -1.99 4.87
CA PRO A 435 11.44 -0.87 4.34
C PRO A 435 12.07 -0.37 3.04
N LEU A 436 11.22 0.04 2.10
CA LEU A 436 11.63 0.67 0.85
C LEU A 436 12.13 2.09 1.13
N PRO A 437 13.24 2.56 0.51
CA PRO A 437 13.74 3.91 0.73
C PRO A 437 12.75 4.96 0.21
N LEU A 438 12.54 6.05 0.94
CA LEU A 438 11.67 7.17 0.48
C LEU A 438 12.21 7.87 -0.78
N HIS A 439 13.53 7.89 -0.95
CA HIS A 439 14.20 8.42 -2.14
C HIS A 439 15.17 7.38 -2.73
N PRO A 440 14.94 6.89 -3.97
CA PRO A 440 15.82 5.92 -4.63
C PRO A 440 17.21 6.50 -4.97
N GLN A 441 17.35 7.84 -4.95
CA GLN A 441 18.54 8.57 -5.40
C GLN A 441 19.55 8.84 -4.26
N SER A 442 19.20 8.58 -3.00
CA SER A 442 20.04 8.94 -1.84
C SER A 442 20.96 7.81 -1.36
N SER A 443 21.00 6.65 -2.05
CA SER A 443 21.94 5.59 -1.72
C SER A 443 23.20 5.69 -2.59
N PRO A 444 24.34 6.20 -2.06
CA PRO A 444 25.62 5.96 -2.70
C PRO A 444 25.88 4.45 -2.64
N LEU A 445 25.76 3.75 -3.77
CA LEU A 445 26.31 2.42 -4.09
C LEU A 445 26.77 1.59 -2.87
N LEU A 446 25.85 1.15 -2.02
CA LEU A 446 26.12 0.07 -1.09
C LEU A 446 25.50 -1.20 -1.67
N LEU A 447 26.33 -1.88 -2.48
CA LEU A 447 26.24 -3.32 -2.71
C LEU A 447 25.86 -4.01 -1.38
N PRO A 448 24.85 -4.89 -1.34
CA PRO A 448 24.57 -5.65 -0.14
C PRO A 448 25.79 -6.51 0.21
N SER A 449 26.52 -6.11 1.26
CA SER A 449 27.50 -6.98 1.92
C SER A 449 26.76 -8.23 2.38
N LEU A 450 27.01 -9.33 1.68
CA LEU A 450 26.69 -10.68 2.11
C LEU A 450 27.43 -10.96 3.42
N HIS A 451 26.77 -10.82 4.56
CA HIS A 451 27.18 -11.50 5.79
C HIS A 451 26.29 -12.73 6.00
N PRO A 452 26.75 -13.94 5.63
CA PRO A 452 26.31 -15.14 6.29
C PRO A 452 27.07 -15.26 7.62
N SER A 453 26.35 -15.10 8.73
CA SER A 453 26.82 -15.54 10.04
C SER A 453 26.86 -17.07 10.07
N HIS A 454 27.96 -17.66 9.57
CA HIS A 454 28.40 -19.01 9.93
C HIS A 454 29.93 -19.03 9.90
N ARG A 455 30.54 -19.20 11.08
CA ARG A 455 31.99 -19.43 11.23
C ARG A 455 32.37 -20.69 10.42
N PRO A 456 33.40 -20.64 9.56
CA PRO A 456 34.00 -21.85 9.01
C PRO A 456 34.89 -22.50 10.09
N PRO A 457 34.95 -23.85 10.19
CA PRO A 457 36.02 -24.51 10.91
C PRO A 457 37.35 -24.26 10.17
N ARG A 458 38.41 -24.01 10.95
CA ARG A 458 39.78 -23.87 10.43
C ARG A 458 40.27 -25.20 9.82
N PRO A 459 41.13 -25.13 8.78
CA PRO A 459 41.63 -26.31 8.08
C PRO A 459 42.79 -26.94 8.85
N SER A 460 42.76 -28.27 9.01
CA SER A 460 43.98 -29.06 9.17
C SER A 460 44.47 -29.45 7.78
N HIS A 461 45.76 -29.17 7.54
CA HIS A 461 46.51 -29.60 6.39
C HIS A 461 46.30 -31.09 6.09
N ASP A 462 46.13 -31.44 4.81
CA ASP A 462 46.94 -32.50 4.24
C ASP A 462 47.24 -32.22 2.76
N THR A 463 48.54 -32.17 2.52
CA THR A 463 49.25 -32.07 1.27
C THR A 463 49.10 -33.36 0.46
N HIS A 464 48.31 -33.31 -0.62
CA HIS A 464 48.58 -34.03 -1.87
C HIS A 464 48.02 -33.18 -3.01
N SER A 465 48.85 -32.27 -3.54
CA SER A 465 49.57 -32.46 -4.81
C SER A 465 48.63 -32.65 -6.01
N LEU A 466 48.36 -31.61 -6.79
CA LEU A 466 49.22 -31.11 -7.88
C LEU A 466 49.40 -32.09 -9.06
N LEU A 467 48.37 -32.85 -9.45
CA LEU A 467 48.44 -33.72 -10.65
C LEU A 467 47.18 -33.75 -11.53
N ALA A 468 46.30 -32.75 -11.50
CA ALA A 468 45.09 -32.74 -12.36
C ALA A 468 44.86 -31.42 -13.12
N GLN A 469 45.90 -30.61 -13.33
CA GLN A 469 45.77 -29.26 -13.91
C GLN A 469 46.49 -29.08 -15.25
N ARG A 470 46.61 -30.15 -16.06
CA ARG A 470 47.38 -30.05 -17.32
C ARG A 470 46.78 -30.70 -18.58
N ASP A 471 45.47 -30.94 -18.66
CA ASP A 471 44.88 -31.59 -19.86
C ASP A 471 43.56 -31.01 -20.42
N LEU A 472 43.14 -29.77 -20.09
CA LEU A 472 41.85 -29.24 -20.59
C LEU A 472 41.90 -27.86 -21.26
N SER A 473 43.07 -27.40 -21.72
CA SER A 473 43.25 -26.06 -22.30
C SER A 473 43.01 -25.94 -23.81
N THR A 474 42.54 -26.97 -24.52
CA THR A 474 42.48 -26.93 -26.00
C THR A 474 41.11 -27.23 -26.63
N THR A 475 40.07 -27.52 -25.83
CA THR A 475 38.71 -27.86 -26.33
C THR A 475 37.59 -26.97 -25.81
N GLY A 476 37.88 -25.98 -24.94
CA GLY A 476 36.86 -25.09 -24.35
C GLY A 476 36.52 -23.83 -25.15
N GLY A 477 37.39 -23.41 -26.09
CA GLY A 477 37.20 -22.16 -26.85
C GLY A 477 36.23 -22.29 -28.03
N THR A 478 36.16 -23.45 -28.68
CA THR A 478 35.28 -23.69 -29.83
C THR A 478 33.81 -23.85 -29.42
N ALA A 479 33.54 -24.53 -28.30
CA ALA A 479 32.18 -24.70 -27.77
C ALA A 479 31.56 -23.38 -27.29
N TYR A 480 32.37 -22.45 -26.76
CA TYR A 480 31.90 -21.13 -26.34
C TYR A 480 31.53 -20.24 -27.54
N ASN A 481 32.35 -20.27 -28.60
CA ASN A 481 32.08 -19.53 -29.83
C ASN A 481 30.87 -20.09 -30.58
N GLU A 482 30.69 -21.42 -30.62
CA GLU A 482 29.50 -22.04 -31.22
C GLU A 482 28.20 -21.72 -30.45
N LEU A 483 28.27 -21.64 -29.12
CA LEU A 483 27.11 -21.26 -28.30
C LEU A 483 26.74 -19.78 -28.49
N GLN A 484 27.75 -18.92 -28.61
CA GLN A 484 27.55 -17.50 -28.86
C GLN A 484 26.96 -17.25 -30.26
N GLN A 485 27.44 -17.95 -31.28
CA GLN A 485 26.91 -17.89 -32.63
C GLN A 485 25.45 -18.40 -32.71
N ARG A 486 25.13 -19.48 -31.98
CA ARG A 486 23.73 -19.98 -31.87
C ARG A 486 22.80 -19.01 -31.14
N MET A 487 23.31 -18.28 -30.15
CA MET A 487 22.52 -17.25 -29.48
C MET A 487 22.21 -16.08 -30.42
N GLU A 488 23.18 -15.64 -31.22
CA GLU A 488 22.97 -14.60 -32.22
C GLU A 488 21.99 -15.03 -33.31
N GLU A 489 22.09 -16.28 -33.80
CA GLU A 489 21.13 -16.84 -34.75
C GLU A 489 19.71 -16.93 -34.17
N MET A 490 19.59 -17.34 -32.91
CA MET A 490 18.29 -17.40 -32.22
C MET A 490 17.70 -16.01 -32.03
N GLN A 491 18.53 -15.02 -31.69
CA GLN A 491 18.11 -13.62 -31.56
C GLN A 491 17.64 -13.05 -32.90
N GLN A 492 18.37 -13.31 -33.98
CA GLN A 492 17.95 -12.92 -35.34
C GLN A 492 16.66 -13.62 -35.78
N LYS A 493 16.47 -14.88 -35.40
CA LYS A 493 15.23 -15.62 -35.69
C LYS A 493 14.04 -15.02 -34.96
N VAL A 494 14.19 -14.71 -33.68
CA VAL A 494 13.14 -14.03 -32.88
C VAL A 494 12.82 -12.66 -33.46
N GLU A 495 13.82 -11.87 -33.87
CA GLU A 495 13.58 -10.57 -34.51
C GLU A 495 12.85 -10.70 -35.85
N ARG A 496 13.18 -11.72 -36.66
CA ARG A 496 12.45 -11.99 -37.92
C ARG A 496 11.00 -12.39 -37.66
N GLU A 497 10.76 -13.29 -36.71
CA GLU A 497 9.40 -13.69 -36.32
C GLU A 497 8.61 -12.49 -35.75
N GLN A 498 9.24 -11.64 -34.96
CA GLN A 498 8.62 -10.45 -34.41
C GLN A 498 8.29 -9.42 -35.49
N ARG A 499 9.13 -9.27 -36.52
CA ARG A 499 8.84 -8.45 -37.71
C ARG A 499 7.68 -9.00 -38.53
N ILE A 500 7.62 -10.32 -38.74
CA ILE A 500 6.52 -10.99 -39.44
C ILE A 500 5.21 -10.82 -38.67
N LEU A 501 5.23 -11.01 -37.35
CA LEU A 501 4.05 -10.83 -36.49
C LEU A 501 3.58 -9.38 -36.50
N SER A 502 4.51 -8.42 -36.42
CA SER A 502 4.20 -6.99 -36.51
C SER A 502 3.58 -6.62 -37.85
N HIS A 503 4.03 -7.25 -38.94
CA HIS A 503 3.43 -7.07 -40.27
C HIS A 503 2.01 -7.61 -40.32
N ARG A 504 1.76 -8.82 -39.80
CA ARG A 504 0.41 -9.42 -39.76
C ARG A 504 -0.56 -8.60 -38.92
N ILE A 505 -0.13 -8.11 -37.76
CA ILE A 505 -0.97 -7.24 -36.90
C ILE A 505 -1.32 -5.94 -37.64
N ARG A 506 -0.38 -5.39 -38.42
CA ARG A 506 -0.64 -4.19 -39.24
C ARG A 506 -1.66 -4.49 -40.34
N GLU A 507 -1.52 -5.62 -41.06
CA GLU A 507 -2.47 -6.05 -42.09
C GLU A 507 -3.87 -6.30 -41.53
N GLU A 508 -3.98 -6.94 -40.37
CA GLU A 508 -5.27 -7.15 -39.69
C GLU A 508 -5.91 -5.82 -39.26
N ARG A 509 -5.11 -4.86 -38.76
CA ARG A 509 -5.62 -3.53 -38.42
C ARG A 509 -6.10 -2.77 -39.65
N GLU A 510 -5.35 -2.81 -40.74
CA GLU A 510 -5.76 -2.19 -42.01
C GLU A 510 -7.03 -2.85 -42.57
N HIS A 511 -7.16 -4.18 -42.45
CA HIS A 511 -8.37 -4.89 -42.86
C HIS A 511 -9.58 -4.52 -41.99
N HIS A 512 -9.41 -4.48 -40.67
CA HIS A 512 -10.47 -4.09 -39.75
C HIS A 512 -10.90 -2.63 -39.95
N GLN A 513 -9.95 -1.73 -40.22
CA GLN A 513 -10.25 -0.33 -40.50
C GLN A 513 -11.03 -0.16 -41.80
N LYS A 514 -10.70 -0.92 -42.86
CA LYS A 514 -11.50 -0.95 -44.09
C LYS A 514 -12.92 -1.47 -43.85
N GLN A 515 -13.10 -2.50 -43.02
CA GLN A 515 -14.44 -2.99 -42.65
C GLN A 515 -15.25 -1.92 -41.92
N LEU A 516 -14.63 -1.18 -41.00
CA LEU A 516 -15.29 -0.06 -40.30
C LEU A 516 -15.68 1.07 -41.26
N GLU A 517 -14.85 1.38 -42.25
CA GLU A 517 -15.18 2.40 -43.26
C GLU A 517 -16.35 1.97 -44.15
N VAL A 518 -16.42 0.70 -44.55
CA VAL A 518 -17.56 0.14 -45.30
C VAL A 518 -18.84 0.23 -44.47
N PHE A 519 -18.80 -0.25 -43.22
CA PHE A 519 -19.94 -0.20 -42.31
C PHE A 519 -20.41 1.24 -42.03
N ARG A 520 -19.48 2.18 -41.94
CA ARG A 520 -19.79 3.60 -41.77
C ARG A 520 -20.49 4.18 -43.00
N ARG A 521 -20.05 3.84 -44.22
CA ARG A 521 -20.74 4.26 -45.45
C ARG A 521 -22.14 3.69 -45.54
N GLU A 522 -22.33 2.41 -45.20
CA GLU A 522 -23.66 1.78 -45.17
C GLU A 522 -24.60 2.48 -44.17
N LEU A 523 -24.09 2.87 -42.99
CA LEU A 523 -24.83 3.66 -42.00
C LEU A 523 -25.20 5.06 -42.50
N GLU A 524 -24.29 5.72 -43.22
CA GLU A 524 -24.53 7.03 -43.82
C GLU A 524 -25.55 6.94 -44.97
N GLU A 525 -25.48 5.91 -45.81
CA GLU A 525 -26.48 5.63 -46.86
C GLU A 525 -27.86 5.34 -46.26
N MET A 526 -27.95 4.50 -45.23
CA MET A 526 -29.22 4.24 -44.53
C MET A 526 -29.81 5.51 -43.91
N ARG A 527 -28.97 6.39 -43.35
CA ARG A 527 -29.43 7.70 -42.83
C ARG A 527 -29.93 8.62 -43.94
N MET A 528 -29.26 8.65 -45.09
CA MET A 528 -29.68 9.47 -46.23
C MET A 528 -31.01 8.97 -46.82
N VAL A 529 -31.21 7.65 -46.90
CA VAL A 529 -32.48 7.06 -47.34
C VAL A 529 -33.62 7.43 -46.38
N GLN A 530 -33.38 7.36 -45.06
CA GLN A 530 -34.37 7.76 -44.05
C GLN A 530 -34.69 9.26 -44.03
N LEU A 531 -33.79 10.12 -44.52
CA LEU A 531 -34.03 11.56 -44.64
C LEU A 531 -34.69 11.95 -45.97
N SER A 532 -34.68 11.04 -46.96
CA SER A 532 -35.31 11.23 -48.29
C SER A 532 -36.69 10.59 -48.43
N ALA A 533 -37.11 9.79 -47.44
CA ALA A 533 -38.46 9.26 -47.26
C ALA A 533 -39.23 10.13 -46.25
#